data_AF-A0A434ABN2-F1
#
_entry.id   AF-A0A434ABN2-F1
#
_cell.length_a   1.000
_cell.length_b   1.000
_cell.length_c   1.000
_cell.angle_alpha   90.00
_cell.angle_beta   90.00
_cell.angle_gamma   90.00
#
_symmetry.space_group_name_H-M   'P 1'
#
loop_
_entity.id
_entity.type
_entity.pdbx_description
1 polymer ?
#
loop_
_entity_poly.entity_id
_entity_poly.type
_entity_poly.pdbx_seq_one_letter_code
_entity_poly.pdbx_strand_id
1 'polypeptide(L)'
;MKSLFFLCAALLSTIFGSAQSDARYHTHTERIAQFSKPNKLLSSTIDAEGNGSLEYTNPKNQVLRFRLLNHRLQIQHGGIAFQLFSYQNNELQKIENFDLQGKLAGERVSQNEAVTEFIIEKKDEYLKKKKLIDAAEGNIDLADDSQEKIIRVKLFDSKRKPISEKEPSYISSKTYWNYSVRMYWP
;
A
#
# COMPACT_ATOMS: atom_id res chain seq x y z
N MET A 1 -11.03 51.33 11.38
CA MET A 1 -9.84 50.45 11.50
C MET A 1 -9.99 49.33 12.53
N LYS A 2 -10.63 49.53 13.69
CA LYS A 2 -10.85 48.44 14.68
C LYS A 2 -11.75 47.30 14.17
N SER A 3 -12.75 47.61 13.35
CA SER A 3 -13.70 46.61 12.82
C SER A 3 -13.10 45.67 11.76
N LEU A 4 -12.04 46.09 11.05
CA LEU A 4 -11.37 45.24 10.05
C LEU A 4 -10.50 44.16 10.71
N PHE A 5 -9.92 44.48 11.88
CA PHE A 5 -9.04 43.58 12.61
C PHE A 5 -9.78 42.36 13.17
N PHE A 6 -11.02 42.56 13.64
CA PHE A 6 -11.89 41.47 14.10
C PHE A 6 -12.34 40.55 12.95
N LEU A 7 -12.51 41.07 11.73
CA LEU A 7 -12.87 40.27 10.56
C LEU A 7 -11.71 39.33 10.15
N CYS A 8 -10.47 39.84 10.18
CA CYS A 8 -9.29 39.02 9.91
C CYS A 8 -9.08 37.92 10.97
N ALA A 9 -9.35 38.21 12.25
CA ALA A 9 -9.22 37.21 13.32
C ALA A 9 -10.27 36.08 13.22
N ALA A 10 -11.49 36.39 12.74
CA ALA A 10 -12.54 35.40 12.52
C ALA A 10 -12.24 34.48 11.31
N LEU A 11 -11.61 35.00 10.26
CA LEU A 11 -11.17 34.20 9.10
C LEU A 11 -9.99 33.27 9.42
N LEU A 12 -9.12 33.66 10.36
CA LEU A 12 -7.99 32.84 10.81
C LEU A 12 -8.45 31.62 11.65
N SER A 13 -9.56 31.72 12.38
CA SER A 13 -10.04 30.64 13.24
C SER A 13 -10.70 29.49 12.47
N THR A 14 -11.20 29.74 11.25
CA THR A 14 -11.78 28.69 10.39
C THR A 14 -10.74 27.81 9.69
N ILE A 15 -9.46 28.21 9.64
CA ILE A 15 -8.41 27.47 8.92
C ILE A 15 -7.77 26.38 9.80
N PHE A 16 -7.88 26.47 11.12
CA PHE A 16 -7.27 25.49 12.04
C PHE A 16 -8.10 24.22 12.29
N GLY A 17 -9.38 24.20 11.88
CA GLY A 17 -10.28 23.06 12.13
C GLY A 17 -10.02 21.83 11.24
N SER A 18 -9.40 22.02 10.07
CA SER A 18 -9.25 20.98 9.04
C SER A 18 -7.86 20.35 8.99
N ALA A 19 -6.89 20.86 9.75
CA ALA A 19 -5.52 20.31 9.79
C ALA A 19 -5.34 19.18 10.82
N GLN A 20 -6.33 18.94 11.68
CA GLN A 20 -6.17 18.09 12.86
C GLN A 20 -6.44 16.59 12.61
N SER A 21 -7.20 16.23 11.56
CA SER A 21 -7.46 14.82 11.24
C SER A 21 -6.21 14.10 10.73
N ASP A 22 -5.39 14.79 9.92
CA ASP A 22 -4.20 14.22 9.28
C ASP A 22 -3.10 13.90 10.29
N ALA A 23 -2.98 14.70 11.36
CA ALA A 23 -1.96 14.52 12.38
C ALA A 23 -2.21 13.30 13.28
N ARG A 24 -3.48 12.92 13.49
CA ARG A 24 -3.86 11.96 14.55
C ARG A 24 -3.20 10.60 14.39
N TYR A 25 -3.03 10.12 13.16
CA TYR A 25 -2.48 8.79 12.85
C TYR A 25 -1.11 8.83 12.19
N HIS A 26 -0.59 10.02 11.92
CA HIS A 26 0.70 10.21 11.25
C HIS A 26 1.86 9.52 12.00
N THR A 27 1.81 9.50 13.33
CA THR A 27 2.83 8.87 14.18
C THR A 27 2.96 7.36 13.95
N HIS A 28 1.93 6.68 13.43
CA HIS A 28 2.03 5.27 13.06
C HIS A 28 3.02 5.04 11.91
N THR A 29 3.20 6.02 11.03
CA THR A 29 4.14 5.93 9.91
C THR A 29 5.60 5.82 10.38
N GLU A 30 5.92 6.34 11.57
CA GLU A 30 7.26 6.34 12.14
C GLU A 30 7.74 4.95 12.58
N ARG A 31 6.82 3.99 12.73
CA ARG A 31 7.15 2.62 13.10
C ARG A 31 7.87 1.87 11.99
N ILE A 32 7.69 2.29 10.73
CA ILE A 32 8.26 1.62 9.57
C ILE A 32 9.55 2.33 9.18
N ALA A 33 10.69 1.82 9.66
CA ALA A 33 12.01 2.45 9.48
C ALA A 33 12.38 2.75 8.03
N GLN A 34 11.92 1.93 7.09
CA GLN A 34 12.17 2.10 5.66
C GLN A 34 11.26 3.11 4.96
N PHE A 35 10.18 3.57 5.62
CA PHE A 35 9.28 4.59 5.09
C PHE A 35 9.77 5.99 5.47
N SER A 36 10.44 6.65 4.52
CA SER A 36 11.11 7.92 4.79
C SER A 36 10.16 9.10 4.99
N LYS A 37 10.58 10.06 5.82
CA LYS A 37 10.04 11.42 5.88
C LYS A 37 10.64 12.31 4.78
N PRO A 38 9.98 13.41 4.36
CA PRO A 38 8.60 13.76 4.70
C PRO A 38 7.63 12.73 4.10
N ASN A 39 6.48 12.54 4.74
CA ASN A 39 5.40 11.74 4.18
C ASN A 39 4.07 12.50 4.36
N LYS A 40 3.08 12.17 3.53
CA LYS A 40 1.78 12.84 3.52
C LYS A 40 0.67 11.82 3.38
N LEU A 41 -0.51 12.16 3.88
CA LEU A 41 -1.70 11.36 3.66
C LEU A 41 -2.02 11.33 2.16
N LEU A 42 -2.24 10.14 1.64
CA LEU A 42 -2.64 9.88 0.26
C LEU A 42 -4.15 9.59 0.18
N SER A 43 -4.68 8.82 1.13
CA SER A 43 -6.10 8.46 1.21
C SER A 43 -6.48 8.09 2.65
N SER A 44 -7.75 8.34 3.01
CA SER A 44 -8.35 7.97 4.29
C SER A 44 -9.80 7.54 4.06
N THR A 45 -10.18 6.40 4.64
CA THR A 45 -11.56 5.89 4.65
C THR A 45 -12.09 5.72 6.07
N ILE A 46 -11.55 6.48 7.03
CA ILE A 46 -11.91 6.36 8.45
C ILE A 46 -13.33 6.90 8.70
N ASP A 47 -14.21 6.06 9.24
CA ASP A 47 -15.56 6.40 9.67
C ASP A 47 -15.59 7.13 11.03
N ALA A 48 -16.79 7.50 11.51
CA ALA A 48 -16.97 8.23 12.76
C ALA A 48 -16.55 7.40 13.99
N GLU A 49 -16.68 6.08 13.89
CA GLU A 49 -16.32 5.09 14.89
C GLU A 49 -14.80 4.82 14.92
N GLY A 50 -14.07 5.33 13.93
CA GLY A 50 -12.62 5.17 13.84
C GLY A 50 -12.17 3.90 13.14
N ASN A 51 -13.02 3.29 12.31
CA ASN A 51 -12.71 2.14 11.50
C ASN A 51 -12.40 2.56 10.06
N GLY A 52 -11.48 1.86 9.41
CA GLY A 52 -11.20 2.08 8.00
C GLY A 52 -9.72 1.89 7.68
N SER A 53 -9.29 2.46 6.56
CA SER A 53 -7.92 2.39 6.08
C SER A 53 -7.29 3.76 5.90
N LEU A 54 -5.98 3.82 6.06
CA LEU A 54 -5.15 4.98 5.81
C LEU A 54 -4.02 4.60 4.87
N GLU A 55 -3.72 5.50 3.94
CA GLU A 55 -2.59 5.38 3.03
C GLU A 55 -1.73 6.65 3.14
N TYR A 56 -0.43 6.47 3.33
CA TYR A 56 0.55 7.56 3.30
C TYR A 56 1.52 7.35 2.16
N THR A 57 1.96 8.43 1.51
CA THR A 57 3.00 8.39 0.47
C THR A 57 4.23 9.19 0.87
N ASN A 58 5.38 8.83 0.30
CA ASN A 58 6.64 9.55 0.52
C ASN A 58 7.38 9.87 -0.81
N PRO A 59 8.47 10.65 -0.78
CA PRO A 59 9.29 10.97 -1.97
C PRO A 59 9.95 9.79 -2.67
N LYS A 60 10.05 8.62 -2.01
CA LYS A 60 10.58 7.39 -2.62
C LYS A 60 9.53 6.64 -3.44
N ASN A 61 8.37 7.27 -3.70
CA ASN A 61 7.23 6.67 -4.38
C ASN A 61 6.77 5.36 -3.70
N GLN A 62 6.73 5.38 -2.37
CA GLN A 62 6.20 4.28 -1.58
C GLN A 62 4.85 4.65 -1.01
N VAL A 63 3.97 3.67 -0.86
CA VAL A 63 2.69 3.80 -0.17
C VAL A 63 2.68 2.90 1.06
N LEU A 64 2.55 3.51 2.24
CA LEU A 64 2.36 2.79 3.50
C LEU A 64 0.86 2.74 3.80
N ARG A 65 0.32 1.52 3.95
CA ARG A 65 -1.08 1.28 4.26
C ARG A 65 -1.24 0.58 5.60
N PHE A 66 -2.25 0.97 6.35
CA PHE A 66 -2.70 0.28 7.56
C PHE A 66 -4.19 0.52 7.82
N ARG A 67 -4.78 -0.29 8.70
CA ARG A 67 -6.19 -0.19 9.07
C ARG A 67 -6.37 0.16 10.53
N LEU A 68 -7.51 0.77 10.81
CA LEU A 68 -7.96 1.05 12.15
C LEU A 68 -9.25 0.29 12.45
N LEU A 69 -9.39 -0.13 13.70
CA LEU A 69 -10.60 -0.63 14.31
C LEU A 69 -10.76 0.12 15.64
N ASN A 70 -11.84 0.88 15.79
CA ASN A 70 -12.10 1.74 16.96
C ASN A 70 -10.91 2.66 17.29
N HIS A 71 -10.38 3.36 16.28
CA HIS A 71 -9.21 4.24 16.34
C HIS A 71 -7.87 3.57 16.70
N ARG A 72 -7.79 2.23 16.73
CA ARG A 72 -6.56 1.48 17.04
C ARG A 72 -6.09 0.72 15.81
N LEU A 73 -4.77 0.57 15.66
CA LEU A 73 -4.19 -0.26 14.60
C LEU A 73 -4.80 -1.67 14.64
N GLN A 74 -5.41 -2.06 13.53
CA GLN A 74 -5.97 -3.39 13.35
C GLN A 74 -4.86 -4.37 12.97
N ILE A 75 -4.73 -5.45 13.73
CA ILE A 75 -3.89 -6.59 13.37
C ILE A 75 -4.72 -7.52 12.48
N GLN A 76 -4.17 -7.88 11.34
CA GLN A 76 -4.77 -8.79 10.37
C GLN A 76 -4.23 -10.22 10.56
N HIS A 77 -4.60 -11.10 9.64
CA HIS A 77 -3.99 -12.43 9.54
C HIS A 77 -2.44 -12.34 9.53
N GLY A 78 -1.79 -13.39 10.02
CA GLY A 78 -0.33 -13.42 10.13
C GLY A 78 0.28 -12.47 11.15
N GLY A 79 -0.51 -11.67 11.88
CA GLY A 79 0.00 -10.62 12.76
C GLY A 79 0.38 -9.33 12.03
N ILE A 80 -0.06 -9.17 10.78
CA ILE A 80 0.28 -8.04 9.91
C ILE A 80 -0.55 -6.82 10.32
N ALA A 81 0.10 -5.68 10.56
CA ALA A 81 -0.54 -4.40 10.86
C ALA A 81 -0.31 -3.35 9.76
N PHE A 82 0.80 -3.45 9.02
CA PHE A 82 1.16 -2.52 7.95
C PHE A 82 1.57 -3.25 6.69
N GLN A 83 1.35 -2.59 5.55
CA GLN A 83 1.87 -3.01 4.26
C GLN A 83 2.56 -1.83 3.59
N LEU A 84 3.79 -2.03 3.13
CA LEU A 84 4.55 -1.04 2.38
C LEU A 84 4.67 -1.47 0.92
N PHE A 85 4.05 -0.69 0.04
CA PHE A 85 4.12 -0.84 -1.41
C PHE A 85 5.25 0.07 -1.92
N SER A 86 6.20 -0.50 -2.66
CA SER A 86 7.30 0.26 -3.26
C SER A 86 7.15 0.24 -4.78
N TYR A 87 7.17 1.42 -5.39
CA TYR A 87 7.03 1.59 -6.83
C TYR A 87 8.32 2.13 -7.44
N GLN A 88 8.67 1.62 -8.62
CA GLN A 88 9.75 2.14 -9.45
C GLN A 88 9.22 2.34 -10.86
N ASN A 89 9.50 3.49 -11.47
CA ASN A 89 8.98 3.83 -12.81
C ASN A 89 7.44 3.67 -12.92
N ASN A 90 6.71 3.99 -11.84
CA ASN A 90 5.25 3.82 -11.71
C ASN A 90 4.75 2.37 -11.74
N GLU A 91 5.62 1.40 -11.48
CA GLU A 91 5.29 -0.03 -11.40
C GLU A 91 5.54 -0.55 -10.00
N LEU A 92 4.62 -1.38 -9.51
CA LEU A 92 4.76 -2.03 -8.21
C LEU A 92 5.91 -3.03 -8.28
N GLN A 93 6.96 -2.79 -7.50
CA GLN A 93 8.13 -3.68 -7.44
C GLN A 93 8.04 -4.62 -6.26
N LYS A 94 7.48 -4.16 -5.14
CA LYS A 94 7.56 -4.90 -3.88
C LYS A 94 6.44 -4.52 -2.92
N ILE A 95 5.94 -5.52 -2.21
CA ILE A 95 5.08 -5.37 -1.03
C ILE A 95 5.82 -5.98 0.16
N GLU A 96 5.91 -5.23 1.25
CA GLU A 96 6.48 -5.71 2.53
C GLU A 96 5.43 -5.60 3.63
N ASN A 97 5.25 -6.68 4.40
CA ASN A 97 4.29 -6.78 5.49
C ASN A 97 5.00 -6.58 6.84
N PHE A 98 4.40 -5.81 7.76
CA PHE A 98 4.98 -5.52 9.07
C PHE A 98 3.99 -5.71 10.21
N ASP A 99 4.50 -6.11 11.37
CA ASP A 99 3.74 -6.17 12.63
C ASP A 99 3.53 -4.79 13.25
N LEU A 100 2.85 -4.75 14.40
CA LEU A 100 2.61 -3.51 15.16
C LEU A 100 3.88 -2.80 15.62
N GLN A 101 5.00 -3.50 15.71
CA GLN A 101 6.30 -2.95 16.12
C GLN A 101 7.13 -2.48 14.91
N GLY A 102 6.60 -2.63 13.69
CA GLY A 102 7.29 -2.28 12.47
C GLY A 102 8.39 -3.26 12.06
N LYS A 103 8.35 -4.50 12.59
CA LYS A 103 9.22 -5.59 12.14
C LYS A 103 8.55 -6.36 11.01
N LEU A 104 9.33 -6.91 10.09
CA LEU A 104 8.79 -7.75 9.03
C LEU A 104 8.00 -8.91 9.64
N ALA A 105 6.76 -9.08 9.18
CA ALA A 105 5.83 -10.09 9.66
C ALA A 105 5.35 -10.91 8.47
N GLY A 106 5.49 -12.23 8.58
CA GLY A 106 5.06 -13.14 7.54
C GLY A 106 3.72 -13.77 7.84
N GLU A 107 2.94 -14.06 6.80
CA GLU A 107 1.72 -14.83 6.94
C GLU A 107 2.06 -16.28 7.29
N ARG A 108 1.66 -16.74 8.49
CA ARG A 108 2.04 -18.07 9.00
C ARG A 108 1.58 -19.20 8.09
N VAL A 109 0.43 -19.02 7.44
CA VAL A 109 -0.16 -20.01 6.53
C VAL A 109 0.58 -20.07 5.18
N SER A 110 1.26 -18.99 4.78
CA SER A 110 1.98 -18.88 3.51
C SER A 110 3.50 -18.98 3.70
N GLN A 111 3.97 -19.97 4.45
CA GLN A 111 5.41 -20.18 4.71
C GLN A 111 6.12 -18.95 5.30
N ASN A 112 5.40 -18.14 6.09
CA ASN A 112 5.90 -16.91 6.68
C ASN A 112 6.30 -15.85 5.62
N GLU A 113 5.57 -15.81 4.49
CA GLU A 113 5.70 -14.77 3.44
C GLU A 113 5.52 -13.37 4.02
N ALA A 114 6.60 -12.62 4.09
CA ALA A 114 6.65 -11.25 4.57
C ALA A 114 6.92 -10.23 3.46
N VAL A 115 7.51 -10.68 2.34
CA VAL A 115 7.85 -9.83 1.20
C VAL A 115 7.48 -10.52 -0.09
N THR A 116 6.79 -9.78 -0.97
CA THR A 116 6.48 -10.18 -2.33
C THR A 116 7.20 -9.21 -3.27
N GLU A 117 8.12 -9.69 -4.09
CA GLU A 117 8.78 -8.91 -5.16
C GLU A 117 8.21 -9.30 -6.52
N PHE A 118 7.97 -8.31 -7.37
CA PHE A 118 7.44 -8.46 -8.71
C PHE A 118 8.47 -8.04 -9.74
N ILE A 119 8.67 -8.88 -10.76
CA ILE A 119 9.61 -8.63 -11.85
C ILE A 119 8.84 -8.80 -13.16
N ILE A 120 8.63 -7.69 -13.87
CA ILE A 120 8.02 -7.71 -15.21
C ILE A 120 9.12 -8.03 -16.21
N GLU A 121 9.16 -9.27 -16.68
CA GLU A 121 10.20 -9.76 -17.62
C GLU A 121 9.88 -9.39 -19.07
N LYS A 122 8.59 -9.30 -19.40
CA LYS A 122 8.10 -8.98 -20.75
C LYS A 122 7.30 -7.68 -20.73
N LYS A 123 8.03 -6.55 -20.73
CA LYS A 123 7.48 -5.22 -20.49
C LYS A 123 6.43 -4.81 -21.51
N ASP A 124 6.69 -5.01 -22.80
CA ASP A 124 5.81 -4.55 -23.87
C ASP A 124 4.51 -5.37 -23.91
N GLU A 125 4.60 -6.66 -23.66
CA GLU A 125 3.47 -7.57 -23.50
C GLU A 125 2.61 -7.14 -22.33
N TYR A 126 3.22 -6.90 -21.16
CA TYR A 126 2.50 -6.40 -20.00
C TYR A 126 1.79 -5.08 -20.29
N LEU A 127 2.45 -4.10 -20.92
CA LEU A 127 1.84 -2.80 -21.24
C LEU A 127 0.63 -2.92 -22.17
N LYS A 128 0.68 -3.84 -23.16
CA LYS A 128 -0.46 -4.12 -24.03
C LYS A 128 -1.64 -4.67 -23.22
N LYS A 129 -1.40 -5.66 -22.35
CA LYS A 129 -2.43 -6.27 -21.49
C LYS A 129 -2.98 -5.25 -20.50
N LYS A 130 -2.10 -4.49 -19.83
CA LYS A 130 -2.46 -3.41 -18.89
C LYS A 130 -3.40 -2.39 -19.54
N LYS A 131 -3.11 -1.96 -20.77
CA LYS A 131 -3.98 -1.01 -21.49
C LYS A 131 -5.40 -1.55 -21.67
N LEU A 132 -5.55 -2.84 -21.96
CA LEU A 132 -6.87 -3.48 -22.07
C LEU A 132 -7.58 -3.55 -20.70
N ILE A 133 -6.85 -3.90 -19.65
CA ILE A 133 -7.39 -3.96 -18.28
C ILE A 133 -7.82 -2.57 -17.80
N ASP A 134 -6.97 -1.56 -17.99
CA ASP A 134 -7.26 -0.17 -17.61
C ASP A 134 -8.48 0.38 -18.36
N ALA A 135 -8.60 0.09 -19.67
CA ALA A 135 -9.74 0.54 -20.48
C ALA A 135 -11.08 -0.06 -20.01
N ALA A 136 -11.03 -1.22 -19.36
CA ALA A 136 -12.18 -1.85 -18.73
C ALA A 136 -12.33 -1.51 -17.23
N GLU A 137 -11.49 -0.60 -16.70
CA GLU A 137 -11.41 -0.27 -15.27
C GLU A 137 -11.21 -1.51 -14.37
N GLY A 138 -10.57 -2.55 -14.92
CA GLY A 138 -10.42 -3.84 -14.26
C GLY A 138 -11.62 -4.77 -14.38
N ASN A 139 -12.76 -4.34 -14.89
CA ASN A 139 -13.98 -5.15 -15.03
C ASN A 139 -13.96 -6.01 -16.31
N ILE A 140 -12.86 -6.73 -16.51
CA ILE A 140 -12.67 -7.68 -17.61
C ILE A 140 -12.22 -9.02 -17.05
N ASP A 141 -12.82 -10.08 -17.55
CA ASP A 141 -12.36 -11.45 -17.31
C ASP A 141 -11.29 -11.79 -18.36
N LEU A 142 -10.03 -11.65 -17.92
CA LEU A 142 -8.86 -11.94 -18.74
C LEU A 142 -8.39 -13.35 -18.42
N ALA A 143 -8.24 -14.18 -19.46
CA ALA A 143 -7.66 -15.50 -19.30
C ALA A 143 -6.30 -15.42 -18.58
N ASP A 144 -6.03 -16.40 -17.72
CA ASP A 144 -4.77 -16.50 -17.00
C ASP A 144 -3.59 -16.64 -17.98
N ASP A 145 -2.76 -15.60 -18.07
CA ASP A 145 -1.55 -15.51 -18.88
C ASP A 145 -0.27 -15.78 -18.08
N SER A 146 -0.36 -16.38 -16.89
CA SER A 146 0.81 -16.77 -16.08
C SER A 146 1.81 -17.65 -16.87
N GLN A 147 1.31 -18.52 -17.74
CA GLN A 147 2.14 -19.37 -18.61
C GLN A 147 2.90 -18.60 -19.69
N GLU A 148 2.48 -17.37 -20.02
CA GLU A 148 3.22 -16.47 -20.91
C GLU A 148 4.51 -15.95 -20.25
N LYS A 149 4.69 -16.16 -18.93
CA LYS A 149 5.88 -15.78 -18.15
C LYS A 149 6.19 -14.29 -18.27
N ILE A 150 5.16 -13.45 -18.11
CA ILE A 150 5.27 -11.99 -18.23
C ILE A 150 5.73 -11.37 -16.90
N ILE A 151 5.12 -11.78 -15.78
CA ILE A 151 5.42 -11.28 -14.44
C ILE A 151 5.85 -12.44 -13.56
N ARG A 152 7.10 -12.38 -13.08
CA ARG A 152 7.63 -13.30 -12.09
C ARG A 152 7.49 -12.72 -10.69
N VAL A 153 7.20 -13.59 -9.74
CA VAL A 153 7.12 -13.27 -8.32
C VAL A 153 8.27 -13.94 -7.58
N LYS A 154 8.80 -13.26 -6.56
CA LYS A 154 9.70 -13.85 -5.57
C LYS A 154 9.15 -13.59 -4.19
N LEU A 155 9.11 -14.64 -3.38
CA LEU A 155 8.63 -14.58 -2.00
C LEU A 155 9.80 -14.66 -1.02
N PHE A 156 9.74 -13.86 0.04
CA PHE A 156 10.72 -13.90 1.12
C PHE A 156 10.06 -13.99 2.48
N ASP A 157 10.72 -14.69 3.40
CA ASP A 157 10.27 -14.83 4.77
C ASP A 157 10.51 -13.55 5.60
N SER A 158 10.08 -13.55 6.86
CA SER A 158 10.31 -12.43 7.80
C SER A 158 11.78 -12.15 8.13
N LYS A 159 12.70 -13.03 7.74
CA LYS A 159 14.16 -12.86 7.83
C LYS A 159 14.78 -12.43 6.50
N ARG A 160 13.95 -12.06 5.50
CA ARG A 160 14.33 -11.73 4.12
C ARG A 160 15.05 -12.88 3.40
N LYS A 161 14.84 -14.12 3.82
CA LYS A 161 15.35 -15.29 3.11
C LYS A 161 14.36 -15.66 2.01
N PRO A 162 14.82 -15.96 0.79
CA PRO A 162 13.95 -16.49 -0.25
C PRO A 162 13.21 -17.73 0.26
N ILE A 163 11.90 -17.76 0.06
CA ILE A 163 11.10 -18.97 0.28
C ILE A 163 11.36 -19.87 -0.93
N SER A 164 11.89 -21.06 -0.69
CA SER A 164 12.25 -21.99 -1.77
C SER A 164 11.00 -22.47 -2.50
N GLU A 165 10.80 -21.97 -3.71
CA GLU A 165 9.81 -22.49 -4.66
C GLU A 165 10.49 -23.54 -5.55
N LYS A 166 9.80 -24.64 -5.88
CA LYS A 166 10.34 -25.65 -6.81
C LYS A 166 10.54 -25.11 -8.22
N GLU A 167 9.73 -24.14 -8.61
CA GLU A 167 9.77 -23.43 -9.89
C GLU A 167 9.51 -21.95 -9.63
N PRO A 168 10.01 -21.02 -10.46
CA PRO A 168 9.67 -19.61 -10.31
C PRO A 168 8.16 -19.41 -10.42
N SER A 169 7.53 -18.79 -9.41
CA SER A 169 6.13 -18.42 -9.47
C SER A 169 5.90 -17.29 -10.48
N TYR A 170 5.05 -17.54 -11.48
CA TYR A 170 4.57 -16.52 -12.41
C TYR A 170 3.10 -16.24 -12.13
N ILE A 171 2.70 -14.98 -12.22
CA ILE A 171 1.32 -14.55 -12.06
C ILE A 171 0.79 -13.91 -13.33
N SER A 172 -0.52 -13.93 -13.49
CA SER A 172 -1.17 -13.27 -14.62
C SER A 172 -1.01 -11.75 -14.55
N SER A 173 -1.04 -11.10 -15.72
CA SER A 173 -1.10 -9.65 -15.87
C SER A 173 -2.28 -9.05 -15.10
N LYS A 174 -3.41 -9.77 -15.05
CA LYS A 174 -4.61 -9.35 -14.31
C LYS A 174 -4.38 -9.42 -12.80
N THR A 175 -3.75 -10.47 -12.30
CA THR A 175 -3.39 -10.62 -10.88
C THR A 175 -2.43 -9.52 -10.47
N TYR A 176 -1.35 -9.29 -11.23
CA TYR A 176 -0.41 -8.19 -10.96
C TYR A 176 -1.10 -6.81 -10.99
N TRP A 177 -2.01 -6.61 -11.95
CA TRP A 177 -2.81 -5.38 -12.00
C TRP A 177 -3.61 -5.18 -10.71
N ASN A 178 -4.31 -6.22 -10.21
CA ASN A 178 -5.07 -6.15 -8.96
C ASN A 178 -4.20 -5.76 -7.74
N TYR A 179 -2.96 -6.27 -7.67
CA TYR A 179 -1.98 -5.83 -6.67
C TYR A 179 -1.66 -4.35 -6.79
N SER A 180 -1.44 -3.86 -8.02
CA SER A 180 -1.03 -2.48 -8.29
C SER A 180 -2.13 -1.43 -8.10
N VAL A 181 -3.39 -1.75 -8.42
CA VAL A 181 -4.55 -0.86 -8.28
C VAL A 181 -5.25 -0.97 -6.94
N ARG A 182 -4.51 -1.36 -5.90
CA ARG A 182 -4.92 -1.21 -4.49
C ARG A 182 -5.96 -2.21 -3.99
N MET A 183 -6.27 -3.29 -4.71
CA MET A 183 -7.21 -4.33 -4.27
C MET A 183 -6.56 -5.60 -3.68
N TYR A 184 -5.24 -5.68 -3.52
CA TYR A 184 -4.70 -6.81 -2.75
C TYR A 184 -5.06 -6.67 -1.26
N TRP A 185 -6.10 -7.40 -0.87
CA TRP A 185 -6.40 -7.79 0.49
C TRP A 185 -6.55 -9.31 0.48
N PRO A 186 -5.70 -10.08 1.19
CA PRO A 186 -6.03 -11.47 1.49
C PRO A 186 -7.29 -11.56 2.37
#